data_AF-A0A2G9TE97-F1
#
_entry.id   AF-A0A2G9TE97-F1
#
_cell.length_a   1.000
_cell.length_b   1.000
_cell.length_c   1.000
_cell.angle_alpha   90.00
_cell.angle_beta   90.00
_cell.angle_gamma   90.00
#
_symmetry.space_group_name_H-M   'P 1'
#
loop_
_entity.id
_entity.type
_entity.pdbx_description
1 polymer ?
#
loop_
_entity_poly.entity_id
_entity_poly.type
_entity_poly.pdbx_seq_one_letter_code
_entity_poly.pdbx_strand_id
1 'polypeptide(L)'
;MERKKYDVVGLFDTYRCDRTINLGMSLANMSKALKCANNDDTCMIKYEEGDSDSITFTFADTKRDKTQDVTVKMMDIDSEHLGIPEQDYAVVCEMPASEFQKTCKDLTMFTDTLNVTATKAGIVFSGKGDNGQSVITYSPNSSADSEDDVNSYISYIITVF
;
A
#
# COMPACT_ATOMS: atom_id res chain seq x y z
N MET A 1 5.22 -5.40 -21.26
CA MET A 1 5.57 -5.37 -19.83
C MET A 1 4.53 -6.24 -19.13
N GLU A 2 4.79 -7.54 -19.00
CA GLU A 2 3.84 -8.47 -18.39
C GLU A 2 3.70 -8.15 -16.90
N ARG A 3 2.48 -7.88 -16.44
CA ARG A 3 2.20 -7.77 -15.00
C ARG A 3 2.55 -9.12 -14.38
N LYS A 4 3.57 -9.16 -13.50
CA LYS A 4 3.83 -10.34 -12.66
C LYS A 4 2.56 -10.60 -11.85
N LYS A 5 1.85 -11.68 -12.19
CA LYS A 5 0.75 -12.20 -11.39
C LYS A 5 1.38 -12.74 -10.11
N TYR A 6 1.37 -11.94 -9.04
CA TYR A 6 1.86 -12.39 -7.74
C TYR A 6 1.02 -13.58 -7.32
N ASP A 7 1.65 -14.75 -7.22
CA ASP A 7 1.00 -15.92 -6.64
C ASP A 7 0.82 -15.66 -5.15
N VAL A 8 -0.39 -15.27 -4.77
CA VAL A 8 -0.76 -14.82 -3.41
C VAL A 8 -0.48 -15.92 -2.38
N VAL A 9 -0.49 -17.18 -2.81
CA VAL A 9 -0.19 -18.35 -1.97
C VAL A 9 1.26 -18.31 -1.48
N GLY A 10 2.19 -17.74 -2.25
CA GLY A 10 3.59 -17.63 -1.85
C GLY A 10 3.88 -16.56 -0.79
N LEU A 11 2.88 -15.76 -0.40
CA LEU A 11 3.02 -14.69 0.60
C LEU A 11 2.64 -15.13 2.03
N PHE A 12 2.10 -16.34 2.19
CA PHE A 12 1.66 -16.89 3.47
C PHE A 12 2.37 -18.22 3.75
N ASP A 13 2.84 -18.41 4.99
CA ASP A 13 3.38 -19.71 5.43
C ASP A 13 2.32 -20.82 5.40
N THR A 14 1.06 -20.46 5.64
CA THR A 14 -0.08 -21.37 5.57
C THR A 14 -1.30 -20.60 5.11
N TYR A 15 -1.97 -21.10 4.07
CA TYR A 15 -3.19 -20.52 3.54
C TYR A 15 -4.22 -21.60 3.28
N ARG A 16 -5.44 -21.40 3.78
CA ARG A 16 -6.61 -22.22 3.49
C ARG A 16 -7.84 -21.32 3.39
N CYS A 17 -8.53 -21.41 2.26
CA CYS A 17 -9.77 -20.69 2.01
C CYS A 17 -10.69 -21.61 1.18
N ASP A 18 -11.67 -22.22 1.83
CA ASP A 18 -12.49 -23.27 1.21
C ASP A 18 -13.49 -22.68 0.19
N ARG A 19 -13.90 -21.42 0.38
CA ARG A 19 -14.83 -20.69 -0.49
C ARG A 19 -14.47 -19.20 -0.48
N THR A 20 -14.80 -18.49 -1.55
CA THR A 20 -14.68 -17.03 -1.58
C THR A 20 -15.58 -16.41 -0.52
N ILE A 21 -14.98 -15.60 0.36
CA ILE A 21 -15.65 -14.91 1.47
C ILE A 21 -15.30 -13.42 1.44
N ASN A 22 -16.26 -12.57 1.77
CA ASN A 22 -16.06 -11.14 1.94
C ASN A 22 -15.96 -10.83 3.44
N LEU A 23 -14.81 -10.31 3.86
CA LEU A 23 -14.54 -9.96 5.25
C LEU A 23 -14.70 -8.45 5.43
N GLY A 24 -15.90 -8.02 5.78
CA GLY A 24 -16.17 -6.61 6.03
C GLY A 24 -15.56 -6.14 7.35
N MET A 25 -14.52 -5.31 7.30
CA MET A 25 -13.81 -4.86 8.50
C MET A 25 -13.60 -3.35 8.52
N SER A 26 -13.70 -2.76 9.72
CA SER A 26 -13.21 -1.40 9.94
C SER A 26 -11.68 -1.42 10.00
N LEU A 27 -11.02 -0.66 9.11
CA LEU A 27 -9.57 -0.49 9.13
C LEU A 27 -9.06 0.06 10.47
N ALA A 28 -9.85 0.90 11.14
CA ALA A 28 -9.52 1.42 12.46
C ALA A 28 -9.49 0.31 13.53
N ASN A 29 -10.44 -0.64 13.48
CA ASN A 29 -10.47 -1.76 14.42
C ASN A 29 -9.39 -2.80 14.08
N MET A 30 -9.16 -3.06 12.79
CA MET A 30 -8.07 -3.92 12.33
C MET A 30 -6.71 -3.38 12.80
N SER A 31 -6.45 -2.08 12.68
CA SER A 31 -5.22 -1.46 13.17
C SER A 31 -5.05 -1.61 14.69
N LYS A 32 -6.14 -1.48 15.47
CA LYS A 32 -6.09 -1.73 16.92
C LYS A 32 -5.73 -3.18 17.23
N ALA A 33 -6.28 -4.15 16.49
CA ALA A 33 -5.93 -5.56 16.67
C ALA A 33 -4.48 -5.84 16.32
N LEU A 34 -4.00 -5.34 15.19
CA LEU A 34 -2.61 -5.52 14.75
C LEU A 34 -1.59 -4.86 15.70
N LYS A 35 -1.96 -3.77 16.40
CA LYS A 35 -1.10 -3.14 17.42
C LYS A 35 -0.87 -4.00 18.66
N CYS A 36 -1.61 -5.09 18.84
CA CYS A 36 -1.35 -6.04 19.92
C CYS A 36 -0.17 -6.97 19.60
N ALA A 37 0.24 -7.06 18.34
CA ALA A 37 1.38 -7.87 17.89
C ALA A 37 2.71 -7.13 18.08
N ASN A 38 3.76 -7.88 18.37
CA ASN A 38 5.12 -7.41 18.17
C ASN A 38 5.56 -7.61 16.71
N ASN A 39 6.60 -6.90 16.29
CA ASN A 39 7.11 -6.98 14.91
C ASN A 39 7.58 -8.37 14.48
N ASP A 40 8.00 -9.20 15.44
CA ASP A 40 8.50 -10.56 15.20
C ASP A 40 7.41 -11.64 15.37
N ASP A 41 6.19 -11.26 15.79
CA ASP A 41 5.13 -12.22 16.06
C ASP A 41 4.56 -12.77 14.75
N THR A 42 4.25 -14.06 14.73
CA THR A 42 3.45 -14.64 13.64
C THR A 42 2.00 -14.17 13.78
N CYS A 43 1.33 -13.87 12.66
CA CYS A 43 -0.07 -13.48 12.65
C CYS A 43 -0.90 -14.47 11.82
N MET A 44 -1.92 -15.05 12.43
CA MET A 44 -2.89 -15.91 11.77
C MET A 44 -4.27 -15.26 11.80
N ILE A 45 -4.92 -15.15 10.64
CA ILE A 45 -6.28 -14.62 10.52
C ILE A 45 -7.23 -15.80 10.37
N LYS A 46 -8.24 -15.88 11.25
CA LYS A 46 -9.23 -16.94 11.27
C LYS A 46 -10.64 -16.37 11.15
N TYR A 47 -11.43 -17.02 10.32
CA TYR A 47 -12.86 -16.81 10.20
C TYR A 47 -13.55 -18.19 10.18
N GLU A 48 -14.59 -18.35 10.98
CA GLU A 48 -15.39 -19.57 11.04
C GLU A 48 -16.83 -19.23 10.66
N GLU A 49 -17.43 -19.95 9.70
CA GLU A 49 -18.81 -19.69 9.25
C GLU A 49 -19.84 -19.75 10.40
N GLY A 50 -19.53 -20.44 11.50
CA GLY A 50 -20.38 -20.54 12.69
C GLY A 50 -20.38 -19.29 13.59
N ASP A 51 -19.37 -18.42 13.48
CA ASP A 51 -19.28 -17.13 14.16
C ASP A 51 -19.24 -16.02 13.10
N SER A 52 -20.38 -15.84 12.42
CA SER A 52 -20.51 -15.04 11.19
C SER A 52 -20.15 -13.57 11.33
N ASP A 53 -20.04 -13.07 12.56
CA ASP A 53 -19.95 -11.64 12.85
C ASP A 53 -18.56 -11.23 13.37
N SER A 54 -17.58 -12.15 13.38
CA SER A 54 -16.27 -11.87 13.94
C SER A 54 -15.10 -12.51 13.18
N ILE A 55 -13.92 -11.88 13.29
CA ILE A 55 -12.64 -12.39 12.79
C ILE A 55 -11.69 -12.43 13.96
N THR A 56 -10.91 -13.51 14.07
CA THR A 56 -9.90 -13.64 15.12
C THR A 56 -8.51 -13.55 14.51
N PHE A 57 -7.70 -12.65 15.08
CA PHE A 57 -6.26 -12.55 14.84
C PHE A 57 -5.54 -13.28 15.97
N THR A 58 -4.84 -14.37 15.65
CA THR A 58 -3.96 -15.07 16.58
C THR A 58 -2.54 -14.59 16.36
N PHE A 59 -1.93 -13.98 17.36
CA PHE A 59 -0.52 -13.58 17.37
C PHE A 59 0.29 -14.55 18.23
N ALA A 60 1.38 -15.10 17.70
CA ALA A 60 2.24 -16.01 18.46
C ALA A 60 3.71 -15.58 18.43
N ASP A 61 4.27 -15.39 19.62
CA ASP A 61 5.70 -15.21 19.87
C ASP A 61 6.34 -16.59 20.07
N THR A 62 6.98 -17.09 19.01
CA THR A 62 7.61 -18.42 18.99
C THR A 62 8.80 -18.54 19.95
N LYS A 63 9.39 -17.42 20.37
CA LYS A 63 10.54 -17.41 21.29
C LYS A 63 10.09 -17.52 22.74
N ARG A 64 8.91 -17.00 23.07
CA ARG A 64 8.38 -16.95 24.45
C ARG A 64 7.20 -17.90 24.71
N ASP A 65 6.82 -18.70 23.72
CA ASP A 65 5.67 -19.61 23.79
C ASP A 65 4.39 -18.87 24.25
N LYS A 66 4.22 -17.63 23.79
CA LYS A 66 3.09 -16.77 24.14
C LYS A 66 2.18 -16.65 22.93
N THR A 67 0.90 -16.97 23.11
CA THR A 67 -0.15 -16.75 22.10
C THR A 67 -1.15 -15.73 22.61
N GLN A 68 -1.65 -14.87 21.71
CA GLN A 68 -2.68 -13.88 22.00
C GLN A 68 -3.72 -13.86 20.88
N ASP A 69 -4.97 -14.09 21.24
CA ASP A 69 -6.11 -13.98 20.33
C ASP A 69 -6.80 -12.62 20.47
N VAL A 70 -7.08 -11.98 19.34
CA VAL A 70 -7.82 -10.71 19.26
C VAL A 70 -8.98 -10.88 18.30
N THR A 71 -10.19 -10.89 18.85
CA THR A 71 -11.43 -11.01 18.08
C THR A 71 -12.01 -9.63 17.76
N VAL A 72 -12.27 -9.37 16.49
CA VAL A 72 -12.80 -8.11 15.97
C VAL A 72 -14.14 -8.38 15.29
N LYS A 73 -15.15 -7.55 15.60
CA LYS A 73 -16.44 -7.64 14.93
C LYS A 73 -16.36 -7.16 13.48
N MET A 74 -17.01 -7.92 12.62
CA MET A 74 -17.23 -7.55 11.23
C MET A 74 -18.28 -6.45 11.11
N MET A 75 -18.31 -5.85 9.93
CA MET A 75 -19.36 -4.93 9.50
C MET A 75 -19.92 -5.43 8.19
N ASP A 76 -21.21 -5.19 7.96
CA ASP A 76 -21.79 -5.36 6.65
C ASP A 76 -21.32 -4.21 5.75
N ILE A 77 -20.72 -4.54 4.61
CA ILE A 77 -20.17 -3.57 3.67
C ILE A 77 -20.70 -3.92 2.28
N ASP A 78 -21.46 -2.99 1.71
CA ASP A 78 -21.88 -3.08 0.32
C ASP A 78 -20.65 -2.98 -0.59
N SER A 79 -20.35 -4.07 -1.30
CA SER A 79 -19.21 -4.13 -2.20
C SER A 79 -19.63 -3.73 -3.62
N GLU A 80 -19.47 -2.45 -3.96
CA GLU A 80 -19.54 -1.99 -5.35
C GLU A 80 -18.16 -2.12 -5.99
N HIS A 81 -17.97 -3.15 -6.81
CA HIS A 81 -16.74 -3.33 -7.56
C HIS A 81 -16.73 -2.42 -8.78
N LEU A 82 -16.04 -1.28 -8.67
CA LEU A 82 -15.67 -0.46 -9.83
C LEU A 82 -14.53 -1.15 -10.59
N GLY A 83 -14.79 -1.50 -11.84
CA GLY A 83 -13.75 -2.03 -12.73
C GLY A 83 -12.74 -0.95 -13.10
N ILE A 84 -11.45 -1.23 -12.93
CA ILE A 84 -10.38 -0.36 -13.43
C ILE A 84 -10.12 -0.76 -14.89
N PRO A 85 -10.35 0.14 -15.87
CA PRO A 85 -10.06 -0.17 -17.26
C PRO A 85 -8.56 -0.32 -17.50
N GLU A 86 -8.19 -1.13 -18.48
CA GLU A 86 -6.82 -1.10 -19.00
C GLU A 86 -6.65 0.16 -19.85
N GLN A 87 -5.63 0.96 -19.55
CA GLN A 87 -5.27 2.12 -20.35
C GLN A 87 -3.76 2.15 -20.59
N ASP A 88 -3.37 2.64 -21.75
CA ASP A 88 -1.99 2.96 -22.05
C ASP A 88 -1.64 4.31 -21.43
N TYR A 89 -0.57 4.35 -20.63
CA TYR A 89 -0.08 5.57 -20.02
C TYR A 89 0.96 6.23 -20.91
N ALA A 90 0.85 7.54 -21.11
CA ALA A 90 1.84 8.30 -21.88
C ALA A 90 3.23 8.27 -21.23
N VAL A 91 3.29 8.21 -19.90
CA VAL A 91 4.53 8.16 -19.11
C VAL A 91 4.32 7.28 -17.88
N VAL A 92 5.32 6.46 -17.56
CA VAL A 92 5.44 5.71 -16.30
C VAL A 92 6.74 6.15 -15.64
N CYS A 93 6.67 6.54 -14.37
CA CYS A 93 7.82 6.98 -13.59
C CYS A 93 7.96 6.09 -12.35
N GLU A 94 9.15 5.54 -12.17
CA GLU A 94 9.54 4.81 -10.96
C GLU A 94 10.56 5.65 -10.20
N MET A 95 10.32 5.82 -8.90
CA MET A 95 11.21 6.55 -8.00
C MET A 95 11.08 6.01 -6.57
N PRO A 96 12.06 6.27 -5.69
CA PRO A 96 11.96 5.87 -4.30
C PRO A 96 10.71 6.47 -3.62
N ALA A 97 9.94 5.63 -2.93
CA ALA A 97 8.71 6.07 -2.25
C ALA A 97 8.98 7.17 -1.20
N SER A 98 10.14 7.13 -0.55
CA SER A 98 10.61 8.16 0.39
C SER A 98 10.78 9.53 -0.27
N GLU A 99 11.35 9.56 -1.48
CA GLU A 99 11.54 10.78 -2.27
C GLU A 99 10.21 11.36 -2.74
N PHE A 100 9.30 10.51 -3.22
CA PHE A 100 7.96 10.95 -3.60
C PHE A 100 7.19 11.50 -2.40
N GLN A 101 7.24 10.81 -1.25
CA GLN A 101 6.60 11.29 -0.03
C GLN A 101 7.15 12.64 0.42
N LYS A 102 8.47 12.82 0.37
CA LYS A 102 9.12 14.09 0.71
C LYS A 102 8.70 15.21 -0.25
N THR A 103 8.69 14.93 -1.55
CA THR A 103 8.22 15.87 -2.59
C THR A 103 6.81 16.37 -2.32
N CYS A 104 5.87 15.46 -2.02
CA CYS A 104 4.51 15.83 -1.68
C CYS A 104 4.45 16.72 -0.44
N LYS A 105 5.16 16.36 0.64
CA LYS A 105 5.21 17.16 1.88
C LYS A 105 5.78 18.56 1.66
N ASP A 106 6.86 18.66 0.89
CA ASP A 106 7.51 19.94 0.60
C ASP A 106 6.58 20.84 -0.23
N LEU A 107 5.82 20.28 -1.17
CA LEU A 107 4.90 21.04 -2.03
C LEU A 107 3.62 21.47 -1.30
N THR A 108 3.10 20.65 -0.38
CA THR A 108 1.94 21.02 0.46
C THR A 108 2.22 22.24 1.34
N MET A 109 3.48 22.59 1.60
CA MET A 109 3.82 23.83 2.33
C MET A 109 3.48 25.10 1.54
N PHE A 110 3.42 25.02 0.21
CA PHE A 110 3.23 26.18 -0.66
C PHE A 110 1.88 26.19 -1.38
N THR A 111 1.27 25.03 -1.60
CA THR A 111 0.02 24.92 -2.36
C THR A 111 -0.73 23.64 -2.06
N ASP A 112 -2.05 23.68 -2.23
CA ASP A 112 -2.92 22.51 -2.19
C ASP A 112 -3.00 21.79 -3.56
N THR A 113 -2.39 22.38 -4.61
CA THR A 113 -2.42 21.83 -5.98
C THR A 113 -1.03 21.46 -6.49
N LEU A 114 -0.85 20.19 -6.82
CA LEU A 114 0.38 19.64 -7.38
C LEU A 114 0.29 19.52 -8.91
N ASN A 115 1.26 20.09 -9.62
CA ASN A 115 1.43 19.90 -11.06
C ASN A 115 2.60 18.95 -11.33
N VAL A 116 2.34 17.86 -12.06
CA VAL A 116 3.34 16.88 -12.48
C VAL A 116 3.53 16.96 -13.99
N THR A 117 4.74 17.30 -14.43
CA THR A 117 5.07 17.45 -15.85
C THR A 117 6.20 16.51 -16.22
N ALA A 118 5.95 15.62 -17.17
CA ALA A 118 6.98 14.78 -17.76
C ALA A 118 7.58 15.44 -19.00
N THR A 119 8.90 15.48 -19.06
CA THR A 119 9.67 16.04 -20.18
C THR A 119 10.75 15.06 -20.61
N LYS A 120 11.41 15.32 -21.75
CA LYS A 120 12.59 14.55 -22.18
C LYS A 120 13.75 14.63 -21.18
N ALA A 121 13.81 15.67 -20.35
CA ALA A 121 14.86 15.87 -19.36
C ALA A 121 14.55 15.19 -18.01
N GLY A 122 13.34 14.67 -17.82
CA GLY A 122 12.90 14.07 -16.56
C GLY A 122 11.49 14.48 -16.14
N ILE A 123 11.15 14.19 -14.89
CA ILE A 123 9.86 14.52 -14.29
C ILE A 123 9.98 15.73 -13.36
N VAL A 124 9.03 16.66 -13.48
CA VAL A 124 8.99 17.91 -12.73
C VAL A 124 7.72 17.93 -11.88
N PHE A 125 7.91 18.08 -10.58
CA PHE A 125 6.84 18.36 -9.63
C PHE A 125 6.87 19.85 -9.30
N SER A 126 5.74 20.53 -9.42
CA SER A 126 5.67 21.95 -9.15
C SER A 126 4.40 22.32 -8.42
N GLY A 127 4.52 23.32 -7.56
CA GLY A 127 3.43 23.84 -6.77
C GLY A 127 3.58 25.35 -6.63
N LYS A 128 2.49 26.08 -6.87
CA LYS A 128 2.44 27.54 -6.75
C LYS A 128 1.24 27.91 -5.89
N GLY A 129 1.48 28.75 -4.89
CA GLY A 129 0.44 29.37 -4.08
C GLY A 129 0.83 30.80 -3.73
N ASP A 130 0.06 31.41 -2.83
CA ASP A 130 0.20 32.84 -2.51
C ASP A 130 1.54 33.16 -1.84
N ASN A 131 2.07 32.22 -1.07
CA ASN A 131 3.30 32.38 -0.29
C ASN A 131 4.57 31.98 -1.05
N GLY A 132 4.46 31.53 -2.30
CA GLY A 132 5.61 31.19 -3.12
C GLY A 132 5.38 30.07 -4.12
N GLN A 133 6.47 29.62 -4.71
CA GLN A 133 6.50 28.52 -5.66
C GLN A 133 7.64 27.57 -5.30
N SER A 134 7.38 26.28 -5.45
CA SER A 134 8.39 25.23 -5.35
C SER A 134 8.37 24.37 -6.60
N VAL A 135 9.55 24.03 -7.11
CA VAL A 135 9.77 23.24 -8.31
C VAL A 135 10.86 22.23 -8.02
N ILE A 136 10.55 20.95 -8.19
CA ILE A 136 11.44 19.82 -7.93
C ILE A 136 11.57 19.05 -9.25
N THR A 137 12.79 18.83 -9.71
CA THR A 137 13.07 18.14 -10.98
C THR A 137 13.89 16.89 -10.72
N TYR A 138 13.39 15.74 -11.17
CA TYR A 138 14.10 14.47 -11.16
C TYR A 138 14.53 14.12 -12.58
N SER A 139 15.84 14.07 -12.82
CA SER A 139 16.40 13.59 -14.08
C SER A 139 16.45 12.05 -14.09
N PRO A 140 16.35 11.39 -15.27
CA PRO A 140 16.51 9.95 -15.36
C PRO A 140 17.91 9.54 -14.85
N ASN A 141 17.96 8.69 -13.84
CA ASN A 141 19.22 8.13 -13.37
C ASN A 141 19.65 6.99 -14.31
N SER A 142 20.86 7.05 -14.88
CA SER A 142 21.43 5.99 -15.73
C SER A 142 22.11 4.86 -14.94
N SER A 143 21.89 4.80 -13.62
CA SER A 143 22.56 3.86 -12.70
C SER A 143 21.54 3.28 -11.71
N ALA A 144 20.66 2.39 -12.18
CA ALA A 144 19.69 1.69 -11.33
C ALA A 144 19.65 0.17 -11.58
N ASP A 145 20.77 -0.41 -12.00
CA ASP A 145 20.98 -1.87 -12.06
C ASP A 145 21.87 -2.31 -10.88
N SER A 146 21.40 -2.13 -9.65
CA SER A 146 21.99 -2.81 -8.49
C SER A 146 20.85 -3.40 -7.67
N GLU A 147 20.69 -4.73 -7.81
CA GLU A 147 19.61 -5.57 -7.28
C GLU A 147 19.61 -5.74 -5.74
N ASP A 148 20.16 -4.80 -4.96
CA ASP A 148 20.41 -5.03 -3.52
C ASP A 148 19.79 -3.99 -2.57
N ASP A 149 18.64 -3.42 -2.92
CA ASP A 149 17.81 -2.74 -1.91
C ASP A 149 16.34 -3.10 -2.10
N VAL A 150 15.85 -4.02 -1.26
CA VAL A 150 14.43 -4.31 -1.07
C VAL A 150 13.78 -3.13 -0.32
N ASN A 151 13.86 -1.94 -0.89
CA ASN A 151 13.08 -0.79 -0.47
C ASN A 151 11.81 -0.78 -1.31
N SER A 152 10.73 -1.31 -0.71
CA SER A 152 9.33 -1.23 -1.14
C SER A 152 9.09 -0.31 -2.34
N TYR A 153 9.22 -0.84 -3.56
CA TYR A 153 8.88 -0.12 -4.78
C TYR A 153 7.36 0.05 -4.82
N ILE A 154 6.88 1.21 -4.36
CA ILE A 154 5.48 1.61 -4.54
C ILE A 154 5.41 2.29 -5.90
N SER A 155 4.89 1.60 -6.92
CA SER A 155 4.52 2.24 -8.19
C SER A 155 3.36 3.20 -7.93
N TYR A 156 3.65 4.50 -7.96
CA TYR A 156 2.60 5.52 -8.03
C TYR A 156 2.24 5.76 -9.49
N ILE A 157 1.09 5.26 -9.92
CA ILE A 157 0.47 5.71 -11.17
C ILE A 157 -0.14 7.08 -10.87
N ILE A 158 0.55 8.14 -11.27
CA ILE A 158 0.00 9.51 -11.18
C ILE A 158 -0.90 9.72 -12.39
N THR A 159 -2.21 9.51 -12.20
CA THR A 159 -3.22 9.90 -13.20
C THR A 159 -3.45 11.41 -13.08
N VAL A 160 -3.00 12.18 -14.06
CA VAL A 160 -3.41 13.58 -14.24
C VAL A 160 -4.68 13.56 -15.09
N PHE A 161 -5.81 14.01 -14.52
CA PHE A 161 -7.03 14.32 -15.27
C PHE A 161 -6.98 15.74 -15.82
#